data_AF-A0A2V1DLI3-F1
#
_entry.id   AF-A0A2V1DLI3-F1
#
_cell.length_a   1.000
_cell.length_b   1.000
_cell.length_c   1.000
_cell.angle_alpha   90.00
_cell.angle_beta   90.00
_cell.angle_gamma   90.00
#
_symmetry.space_group_name_H-M   'P 1'
#
loop_
_entity.id
_entity.type
_entity.pdbx_description
1 polymer ?
#
loop_
_entity_poly.entity_id
_entity_poly.type
_entity_poly.pdbx_seq_one_letter_code
_entity_poly.pdbx_strand_id
1 'polypeptide(L)' 'WIRRFCERHKDRIKSIYLRGIDQSRKIADNSAYFEYFYQVLHEKIEKYRIRPSNIYNFDEKGFLLGLCRTMKRIVA' A
#
# COMPACT_ATOMS: atom_id res chain seq x y z
N TRP A 1 2.60 15.69 -22.78
CA TRP A 1 2.81 16.59 -21.63
C TRP A 1 3.86 16.05 -20.65
N ILE A 2 3.66 14.86 -20.04
CA ILE A 2 4.60 14.23 -19.07
C ILE A 2 6.05 14.18 -19.58
N ARG A 3 6.29 13.72 -20.81
CA ARG A 3 7.64 13.67 -21.40
C ARG A 3 8.32 15.04 -21.44
N ARG A 4 7.59 16.10 -21.80
CA ARG A 4 8.11 17.48 -21.87
C ARG A 4 8.38 18.04 -20.47
N PHE A 5 7.56 17.68 -19.49
CA PHE A 5 7.77 18.04 -18.07
C PHE A 5 9.03 17.38 -17.50
N CYS A 6 9.20 16.06 -17.70
CA CYS A 6 10.39 15.34 -17.28
C CYS A 6 11.67 15.90 -17.92
N GLU A 7 11.64 16.22 -19.21
CA GLU A 7 12.79 16.78 -19.91
C GLU A 7 13.17 18.18 -19.38
N ARG A 8 12.16 19.02 -19.08
CA ARG A 8 12.35 20.38 -18.59
C ARG A 8 12.99 20.44 -17.20
N HIS A 9 12.74 19.43 -16.36
CA HIS A 9 13.19 19.39 -14.96
C HIS A 9 14.18 18.26 -14.68
N LYS A 10 14.82 17.70 -15.71
CA LYS A 10 15.69 16.51 -15.59
C LYS A 10 16.86 16.67 -14.61
N ASP A 11 17.27 17.91 -14.33
CA ASP A 11 18.28 18.29 -13.36
C ASP A 11 17.78 18.23 -11.90
N ARG A 12 16.45 18.31 -11.70
CA ARG A 12 15.80 18.38 -10.37
C ARG A 12 14.96 17.17 -10.02
N ILE A 13 14.53 16.39 -11.00
CA ILE A 13 13.64 15.25 -10.78
C ILE A 13 14.23 13.96 -11.30
N LYS A 14 14.18 12.91 -10.48
CA LYS A 14 14.58 11.55 -10.88
C LYS A 14 13.33 10.72 -11.09
N SER A 15 13.37 9.84 -12.10
CA SER A 15 12.28 8.91 -12.35
C SER A 15 12.75 7.49 -12.10
N ILE A 16 12.18 6.80 -11.10
CA ILE A 16 12.58 5.44 -10.73
C ILE A 16 11.40 4.48 -10.85
N TYR A 17 11.70 3.22 -11.16
CA TYR A 17 10.75 2.13 -11.01
C TYR A 17 10.81 1.65 -9.57
N LEU A 18 9.70 1.75 -8.82
CA LEU A 18 9.62 1.29 -7.45
C LEU A 18 9.47 -0.24 -7.40
N ARG A 19 10.58 -0.96 -7.57
CA ARG A 19 10.63 -2.44 -7.40
C ARG A 19 10.75 -2.86 -5.94
N GLY A 20 11.25 -1.97 -5.07
CA GLY A 20 11.51 -2.27 -3.66
C GLY A 20 10.23 -2.51 -2.85
N ILE A 21 9.11 -1.87 -3.20
CA ILE A 21 7.85 -2.03 -2.46
C ILE A 21 7.35 -3.48 -2.53
N ASP A 22 7.42 -4.11 -3.70
CA ASP A 22 6.97 -5.50 -3.86
C ASP A 22 7.89 -6.49 -3.13
N GLN A 23 9.20 -6.22 -3.11
CA GLN A 23 10.13 -7.03 -2.31
C GLN A 23 9.88 -6.87 -0.81
N SER A 24 9.68 -5.63 -0.33
CA SER A 24 9.32 -5.36 1.06
C SER A 24 7.99 -6.02 1.45
N ARG A 25 6.99 -6.03 0.55
CA ARG A 25 5.73 -6.77 0.77
C ARG A 25 5.98 -8.26 0.91
N LYS A 26 6.77 -8.86 0.00
CA LYS A 26 7.11 -10.29 0.06
C LYS A 26 7.87 -10.65 1.34
N ILE A 27 8.74 -9.76 1.83
CA ILE A 27 9.47 -9.97 3.10
C ILE A 27 8.55 -9.79 4.31
N ALA A 28 7.62 -8.82 4.24
CA ALA A 28 6.62 -8.59 5.28
C ALA A 28 5.53 -9.67 5.30
N ASP A 29 5.48 -10.54 4.29
CA ASP A 29 4.55 -11.65 4.20
C ASP A 29 4.97 -12.74 5.19
N ASN A 30 4.52 -12.58 6.44
CA ASN A 30 4.81 -13.49 7.53
C ASN A 30 3.49 -13.90 8.20
N SER A 31 3.16 -15.18 8.05
CA SER A 31 1.91 -15.78 8.50
C SER A 31 1.62 -15.57 9.99
N ALA A 32 2.65 -15.55 10.84
CA ALA A 32 2.48 -15.36 12.29
C ALA A 32 1.93 -13.96 12.63
N TYR A 33 2.36 -12.93 11.91
CA TYR A 33 1.82 -11.58 12.11
C TYR A 33 0.38 -11.46 11.63
N PHE A 34 0.02 -12.14 10.55
CA PHE A 34 -1.37 -12.19 10.08
C PHE A 34 -2.26 -12.90 11.08
N GLU A 35 -1.84 -14.05 11.58
CA GLU A 35 -2.59 -14.81 12.60
C GLU A 35 -2.81 -13.97 13.86
N TYR A 36 -1.74 -13.35 14.37
CA TYR A 36 -1.84 -12.44 15.51
C TYR A 36 -2.78 -11.25 15.25
N PHE A 37 -2.68 -10.63 14.06
CA PHE A 37 -3.57 -9.53 13.68
C PHE A 37 -5.05 -9.96 13.71
N TYR A 38 -5.39 -11.11 13.13
CA TYR A 38 -6.78 -11.60 13.12
C TYR A 38 -7.26 -11.96 14.53
N GLN A 39 -6.40 -12.54 15.37
CA GLN A 39 -6.73 -12.82 16.76
C GLN A 39 -7.09 -11.53 17.52
N VAL A 40 -6.25 -10.51 17.43
CA VAL A 40 -6.51 -9.19 18.05
C VAL A 40 -7.76 -8.55 17.44
N LEU A 41 -7.95 -8.64 16.13
CA LEU A 41 -9.14 -8.08 15.46
C LEU A 41 -10.42 -8.70 16.00
N HIS A 42 -10.47 -10.03 16.14
CA HIS A 42 -11.61 -10.74 16.72
C HIS A 42 -11.90 -10.28 18.15
N GLU A 43 -10.88 -10.16 19.00
CA GLU A 43 -11.04 -9.64 20.36
C GLU A 43 -11.65 -8.24 20.40
N LYS A 44 -11.25 -7.35 19.47
CA LYS A 44 -11.80 -5.98 19.40
C LYS A 44 -13.23 -5.96 18.85
N ILE A 45 -13.54 -6.80 17.87
CA ILE A 45 -14.91 -6.92 17.33
C ILE A 45 -15.87 -7.34 18.45
N GLU A 46 -15.51 -8.35 19.25
CA GLU A 46 -16.32 -8.81 20.37
C GLU A 46 -16.42 -7.74 21.47
N LYS A 47 -15.29 -7.16 21.88
CA LYS A 47 -15.25 -6.13 22.93
C LYS A 47 -16.14 -4.93 22.62
N TYR A 48 -16.13 -4.46 21.38
CA TYR A 48 -16.85 -3.25 20.98
C TYR A 48 -18.16 -3.52 20.23
N ARG A 49 -18.52 -4.80 20.04
CA ARG A 49 -19.71 -5.23 19.28
C ARG A 49 -19.76 -4.58 17.90
N ILE A 50 -18.64 -4.60 17.19
CA ILE A 50 -18.51 -3.99 15.86
C ILE A 50 -19.43 -4.74 14.90
N ARG A 51 -20.37 -4.03 14.27
CA ARG A 51 -21.26 -4.63 13.28
C ARG A 51 -20.48 -4.97 11.99
N PRO A 52 -20.81 -6.08 11.30
CA PRO A 52 -20.17 -6.44 10.04
C PRO A 52 -20.19 -5.32 8.99
N SER A 53 -21.27 -4.52 8.96
CA SER A 53 -21.40 -3.34 8.07
C SER A 53 -20.36 -2.23 8.30
N ASN A 54 -19.69 -2.25 9.45
CA ASN A 54 -18.68 -1.27 9.85
C ASN A 54 -17.25 -1.82 9.71
N ILE A 55 -17.10 -3.04 9.17
CA ILE A 55 -15.81 -3.63 8.82
C ILE A 55 -15.55 -3.26 7.36
N TYR A 56 -14.57 -2.40 7.15
CA TYR A 56 -14.17 -1.94 5.82
C TYR A 56 -12.81 -2.51 5.49
N ASN A 57 -12.64 -2.97 4.26
CA ASN A 57 -11.33 -3.40 3.80
C ASN A 57 -10.42 -2.17 3.56
N PHE A 58 -9.11 -2.38 3.61
CA PHE A 58 -8.13 -1.30 3.49
C PHE A 58 -8.14 -0.65 2.09
N ASP A 59 -8.48 -1.43 1.06
CA ASP A 59 -8.63 -0.97 -0.33
C ASP A 59 -9.87 -0.08 -0.53
N GLU A 60 -10.95 -0.31 0.23
CA GLU A 60 -12.16 0.53 0.22
C GLU A 60 -11.93 1.92 0.81
N LYS A 61 -10.91 2.09 1.66
CA LYS A 61 -10.54 3.39 2.24
C LYS A 61 -9.70 4.28 1.32
N GLY A 62 -9.53 3.92 0.04
CA GLY A 62 -8.98 4.80 -0.99
C GLY A 62 -7.48 4.65 -1.25
N PHE A 63 -6.84 3.61 -0.71
CA PHE A 63 -5.46 3.29 -1.07
C PHE A 63 -5.43 2.34 -2.27
N LEU A 64 -5.03 2.86 -3.43
CA LEU A 64 -4.84 2.11 -4.69
C LEU A 64 -3.60 1.19 -4.65
N LEU A 65 -3.39 0.45 -3.55
CA LEU A 65 -2.24 -0.44 -3.39
C LEU A 65 -2.25 -1.61 -4.37
N GLY A 66 -3.43 -2.07 -4.81
CA GLY A 66 -3.59 -3.10 -5.85
C GLY A 66 -3.30 -2.60 -7.28
N LEU A 67 -3.30 -1.28 -7.49
CA LEU A 67 -2.94 -0.62 -8.75
C LEU A 67 -1.46 -0.20 -8.79
N CYS A 68 -0.73 -0.34 -7.67
CA CYS A 68 0.72 -0.24 -7.64
C CYS A 68 1.37 -1.44 -8.32
N ARG A 69 1.18 -1.57 -9.63
CA ARG A 69 2.08 -2.31 -10.51
C ARG A 69 3.38 -1.52 -10.63
N THR A 70 4.43 -2.16 -11.14
CA THR A 70 5.73 -1.54 -11.46
C THR A 70 5.54 -0.33 -12.38
N MET A 71 5.37 0.85 -11.80
CA MET A 71 5.12 2.10 -12.52
C MET A 71 6.29 3.05 -12.27
N LYS A 72 6.72 3.72 -13.33
CA LYS A 72 7.79 4.73 -13.25
C LYS A 72 7.24 5.96 -12.51
N ARG A 73 7.79 6.26 -11.34
CA ARG A 73 7.39 7.39 -10.49
C ARG A 73 8.45 8.47 -10.55
N ILE A 74 8.02 9.72 -10.46
CA ILE A 74 8.91 10.86 -10.26
C ILE A 74 9.16 10.98 -8.75
N VAL A 75 10.42 11.01 -8.37
CA VAL A 75 10.91 11.22 -7.01
C VAL A 75 11.84 12.44 -7.04
N ALA A 76 11.63 13.34 -6.07
CA ALA A 76 12.44 14.54 -5.88
C ALA A 76 13.67 14.19 -5.02
#